data_AF-A0A6A0H3M0-F1
#
_entry.id   AF-A0A6A0H3M0-F1
#
_cell.length_a   1.000
_cell.length_b   1.000
_cell.length_c   1.000
_cell.angle_alpha   90.00
_cell.angle_beta   90.00
_cell.angle_gamma   90.00
#
_symmetry.space_group_name_H-M   'P 1'
#
loop_
_entity.id
_entity.type
_entity.pdbx_description
1 polymer ?
#
loop_
_entity_poly.entity_id
_entity_poly.type
_entity_poly.pdbx_seq_one_letter_code
_entity_poly.pdbx_strand_id
1 'polypeptide(L)'
;MRINVSKVIEHLLIILFYTDDLKDAVDKYRDWIQLRYTDIISKFIENLHHKKFAIAERALMSLLTLIKEQAYADEEFPWATYQEVLNALLSPTVNCRNLIKVLQDVLQHEDLAFYTFKVVSSMVTDETEDCSMVYKANLVTLLLQLDLPGRSRTLEPPPLFCSRRPDAMSDEDSGEDDDEDDSEGGPVFIYNHDRGRQYLTKIWETVMSYTLNEELYKRCLVFIPEKVMKYLLDPIKLTDFFMTSYNLGGGVSLMAMHGVFLLMNKHNLHYPDFYNKVCSLLEPSVFNARYKPRFFMLLNVFLSSSHLPEYMVAAFVKRLSRLLLFAPANCSVLVVRCIINVLARFPSLKIMYDDEQETPVACDPYDVFQADLMQTKANMSSLWEVATVSHKAPEKLYKAASFVKRPGDLEEAPLNSYLEVEYDEVRR
;
A
#
# COMPACT_ATOMS: atom_id res chain seq x y z
N MET A 1 30.19 32.88 1.97
CA MET A 1 29.33 33.58 0.99
C MET A 1 28.47 32.54 0.27
N ARG A 2 27.37 32.10 0.89
CA ARG A 2 26.33 31.33 0.18
C ARG A 2 25.37 32.37 -0.40
N ILE A 3 25.61 32.80 -1.62
CA ILE A 3 24.61 33.60 -2.35
C ILE A 3 23.44 32.64 -2.54
N ASN A 4 22.34 32.91 -1.84
CA ASN A 4 21.14 32.10 -1.94
C ASN A 4 20.51 32.44 -3.30
N VAL A 5 20.92 31.72 -4.35
CA VAL A 5 20.50 31.96 -5.73
C VAL A 5 18.96 32.00 -5.83
N SER A 6 18.25 31.24 -4.99
CA SER A 6 16.79 31.33 -4.78
C SER A 6 16.34 32.75 -4.49
N LYS A 7 16.94 33.43 -3.50
CA LYS A 7 16.58 34.80 -3.11
C LYS A 7 16.89 35.83 -4.19
N VAL A 8 17.92 35.58 -5.00
CA VAL A 8 18.25 36.45 -6.13
C VAL A 8 17.23 36.27 -7.26
N ILE A 9 16.77 35.03 -7.49
CA ILE A 9 15.73 34.73 -8.47
C ILE A 9 14.35 35.23 -8.01
N GLU A 10 14.02 35.09 -6.72
CA GLU A 10 12.81 35.67 -6.09
C GLU A 10 12.76 37.19 -6.35
N HIS A 11 13.87 37.88 -6.10
CA HIS A 11 13.95 39.33 -6.33
C HIS A 11 13.88 39.71 -7.82
N LEU A 12 14.32 38.84 -8.73
CA LEU A 12 14.24 39.03 -10.18
C LEU A 12 12.83 38.75 -10.74
N LEU A 13 12.09 37.81 -10.14
CA LEU A 13 10.67 37.55 -10.44
C LEU A 13 9.83 38.77 -10.06
N ILE A 14 10.05 39.37 -8.89
CA ILE A 14 9.33 40.59 -8.47
C ILE A 14 9.53 41.74 -9.48
N ILE A 15 10.73 41.86 -10.07
CA ILE A 15 11.06 42.88 -11.07
C ILE A 15 10.40 42.60 -12.43
N LEU A 16 10.09 41.34 -12.76
CA LEU A 16 9.40 40.99 -14.01
C LEU A 16 7.94 41.47 -14.05
N PHE A 17 7.28 41.57 -12.88
CA PHE A 17 5.83 41.77 -12.76
C PHE A 17 5.41 43.20 -12.36
N TYR A 18 6.32 44.08 -11.95
CA TYR A 18 5.99 45.50 -11.69
C TYR A 18 5.86 46.26 -13.03
N THR A 19 4.69 46.85 -13.27
CA THR A 19 4.36 47.53 -14.52
C THR A 19 4.45 49.05 -14.36
N ASP A 20 5.13 49.71 -15.31
CA ASP A 20 4.84 51.09 -15.68
C ASP A 20 5.19 51.27 -17.17
N ASP A 21 4.32 51.96 -17.89
CA ASP A 21 4.16 51.92 -19.35
C ASP A 21 5.40 52.33 -20.21
N LEU A 22 5.56 51.59 -21.32
CA LEU A 22 6.24 51.89 -22.60
C LEU A 22 7.79 51.87 -22.74
N LYS A 23 8.32 50.82 -23.41
CA LYS A 23 9.08 50.81 -24.70
C LYS A 23 10.19 49.75 -24.73
N ASP A 24 10.00 48.70 -25.55
CA ASP A 24 10.94 47.89 -26.35
C ASP A 24 12.22 47.32 -25.68
N ALA A 25 12.93 48.11 -24.85
CA ALA A 25 14.03 47.68 -23.99
C ALA A 25 13.55 46.93 -22.72
N VAL A 26 12.41 47.31 -22.14
CA VAL A 26 11.82 46.60 -20.98
C VAL A 26 11.29 45.24 -21.42
N ASP A 27 10.65 45.16 -22.59
CA ASP A 27 10.19 43.89 -23.16
C ASP A 27 11.37 42.98 -23.51
N LYS A 28 12.43 43.51 -24.14
CA LYS A 28 13.68 42.75 -24.38
C LYS A 28 14.36 42.30 -23.09
N TYR A 29 14.27 43.11 -22.02
CA TYR A 29 14.82 42.75 -20.71
C TYR A 29 13.97 41.65 -20.04
N ARG A 30 12.64 41.74 -20.14
CA ARG A 30 11.69 40.71 -19.68
C ARG A 30 11.93 39.39 -20.42
N ASP A 31 12.02 39.41 -21.75
CA ASP A 31 12.34 38.24 -22.57
C ASP A 31 13.70 37.64 -22.17
N TRP A 32 14.70 38.49 -21.90
CA TRP A 32 16.01 38.03 -21.46
C TRP A 32 15.97 37.35 -20.08
N ILE A 33 15.24 37.90 -19.11
CA ILE A 33 15.09 37.26 -17.79
C ILE A 33 14.32 35.95 -17.91
N GLN A 34 13.24 35.90 -18.71
CA GLN A 34 12.51 34.66 -18.95
C GLN A 34 13.42 33.59 -19.57
N LEU A 35 14.25 33.96 -20.55
CA LEU A 35 15.24 33.05 -21.15
C LEU A 35 16.27 32.58 -20.11
N ARG A 36 16.72 33.47 -19.21
CA ARG A 36 17.60 33.08 -18.09
C ARG A 36 16.93 32.16 -17.09
N TYR A 37 15.64 32.36 -16.83
CA TYR A 37 14.86 31.50 -15.96
C TYR A 37 14.75 30.08 -16.56
N THR A 38 14.45 29.96 -17.85
CA THR A 38 14.44 28.68 -18.57
C THR A 38 15.83 28.03 -18.62
N ASP A 39 16.90 28.82 -18.83
CA ASP A 39 18.30 28.34 -18.73
C ASP A 39 18.64 27.77 -17.35
N ILE A 40 18.08 28.35 -16.28
CA ILE A 40 18.30 27.90 -14.91
C ILE A 40 17.53 26.61 -14.63
N ILE A 41 16.26 26.55 -15.04
CA ILE A 41 15.43 25.34 -14.92
C ILE A 41 16.10 24.16 -15.64
N SER A 42 16.46 24.33 -16.91
CA SER A 42 17.13 23.29 -17.70
C SER A 42 18.41 22.79 -17.03
N LYS A 43 19.26 23.69 -16.52
CA LYS A 43 20.47 23.30 -15.76
C LYS A 43 20.16 22.56 -14.47
N PHE A 44 19.11 22.95 -13.73
CA PHE A 44 18.71 22.20 -12.54
C PHE A 44 18.18 20.82 -12.90
N ILE A 45 17.43 20.69 -13.98
CA ILE A 45 16.93 19.41 -14.50
C ILE A 45 18.09 18.50 -14.89
N GLU A 46 19.10 19.00 -15.61
CA GLU A 46 20.33 18.24 -15.92
C GLU A 46 21.05 17.77 -14.64
N ASN A 47 21.07 18.62 -13.61
CA ASN A 47 21.69 18.30 -12.32
C ASN A 47 20.92 17.25 -11.50
N LEU A 48 19.68 16.88 -11.87
CA LEU A 48 18.97 15.77 -11.22
C LEU A 48 19.65 14.42 -11.47
N HIS A 49 20.41 14.29 -12.57
CA HIS A 49 21.21 13.09 -12.87
C HIS A 49 22.67 13.20 -12.43
N HIS A 50 23.00 14.20 -11.60
CA HIS A 50 24.37 14.42 -11.16
C HIS A 50 24.88 13.25 -10.28
N LYS A 51 26.15 12.86 -10.44
CA LYS A 51 26.77 11.72 -9.73
C LYS A 51 26.72 11.83 -8.19
N LYS A 52 26.69 13.05 -7.66
CA LYS A 52 26.59 13.33 -6.22
C LYS A 52 25.13 13.55 -5.82
N PHE A 53 24.61 12.68 -4.97
CA PHE A 53 23.22 12.73 -4.49
C PHE A 53 22.85 14.07 -3.87
N ALA A 54 23.70 14.64 -3.00
CA ALA A 54 23.42 15.93 -2.34
C ALA A 54 23.21 17.11 -3.33
N ILE A 55 23.80 17.04 -4.53
CA ILE A 55 23.60 18.06 -5.57
C ILE A 55 22.25 17.84 -6.25
N ALA A 56 21.92 16.59 -6.59
CA ALA A 56 20.65 16.25 -7.21
C ALA A 56 19.46 16.54 -6.27
N GLU A 57 19.59 16.21 -4.98
CA GLU A 57 18.61 16.53 -3.94
C GLU A 57 18.40 18.05 -3.82
N ARG A 58 19.49 18.82 -3.75
CA ARG A 58 19.39 20.28 -3.66
C ARG A 58 18.78 20.89 -4.92
N ALA A 59 19.13 20.38 -6.10
CA ALA A 59 18.56 20.81 -7.37
C ALA A 59 17.05 20.53 -7.43
N LEU A 60 16.61 19.35 -6.98
CA LEU A 60 15.18 19.00 -6.89
C LEU A 60 14.42 19.94 -5.95
N MET A 61 14.92 20.15 -4.74
CA MET A 61 14.28 21.05 -3.78
C MET A 61 14.22 22.48 -4.30
N SER A 62 15.29 22.97 -4.95
CA SER A 62 15.28 24.28 -5.59
C SER A 62 14.28 24.38 -6.74
N LEU A 63 14.14 23.34 -7.58
CA LEU A 63 13.11 23.30 -8.62
C LEU A 63 11.70 23.36 -8.04
N LEU A 64 11.43 22.63 -6.96
CA LEU A 64 10.13 22.65 -6.29
C LEU A 64 9.83 24.03 -5.68
N THR A 65 10.81 24.69 -5.08
CA THR A 65 10.66 26.08 -4.63
C THR A 65 10.38 27.01 -5.80
N LEU A 66 11.09 26.89 -6.91
CA LEU A 66 10.83 27.72 -8.10
C LEU A 66 9.44 27.49 -8.69
N ILE A 67 8.96 26.24 -8.71
CA ILE A 67 7.59 25.89 -9.12
C ILE A 67 6.57 26.53 -8.18
N LYS A 68 6.83 26.51 -6.87
CA LYS A 68 5.96 27.15 -5.88
C LYS A 68 5.87 28.65 -6.16
N GLU A 69 7.00 29.35 -6.25
CA GLU A 69 7.04 30.79 -6.52
C GLU A 69 6.40 31.15 -7.87
N GLN A 70 6.65 30.33 -8.91
CA GLN A 70 6.03 30.53 -10.22
C GLN A 70 4.51 30.37 -10.14
N ALA A 71 4.01 29.39 -9.39
CA ALA A 71 2.58 29.22 -9.20
C ALA A 71 1.94 30.45 -8.53
N TYR A 72 2.61 31.02 -7.52
CA TYR A 72 2.15 32.24 -6.86
C TYR A 72 2.11 33.44 -7.79
N ALA A 73 3.10 33.59 -8.67
CA ALA A 73 3.19 34.71 -9.60
C ALA A 73 2.21 34.61 -10.78
N ASP A 74 2.04 33.41 -11.34
CA ASP A 74 1.19 33.17 -12.51
C ASP A 74 -0.29 32.89 -12.11
N GLU A 75 -0.59 32.78 -10.82
CA GLU A 75 -1.89 32.32 -10.26
C GLU A 75 -2.37 30.97 -10.82
N GLU A 76 -1.47 30.21 -11.46
CA GLU A 76 -1.72 28.93 -12.09
C GLU A 76 -0.58 27.95 -11.80
N PHE A 77 -0.90 26.65 -11.72
CA PHE A 77 0.15 25.64 -11.51
C PHE A 77 1.03 25.49 -12.77
N PRO A 78 2.37 25.63 -12.68
CA PRO A 78 3.28 25.57 -13.83
C PRO A 78 3.49 24.13 -14.31
N TRP A 79 2.49 23.63 -15.04
CA TRP A 79 2.39 22.23 -15.45
C TRP A 79 3.53 21.78 -16.36
N ALA A 80 3.95 22.62 -17.32
CA ALA A 80 5.02 22.28 -18.27
C ALA A 80 6.37 22.08 -17.56
N THR A 81 6.75 23.02 -16.69
CA THR A 81 7.95 22.92 -15.87
C THR A 81 7.93 21.66 -15.00
N TYR A 82 6.80 21.39 -14.34
CA TYR A 82 6.67 20.20 -13.50
C TYR A 82 6.72 18.89 -14.32
N GLN A 83 6.18 18.88 -15.53
CA GLN A 83 6.31 17.75 -16.45
C GLN A 83 7.76 17.47 -16.83
N GLU A 84 8.57 18.49 -17.10
CA GLU A 84 9.99 18.29 -17.39
C GLU A 84 10.76 17.72 -16.19
N VAL A 85 10.44 18.19 -14.97
CA VAL A 85 11.00 17.63 -13.74
C VAL A 85 10.63 16.15 -13.59
N LEU A 86 9.36 15.79 -13.80
CA LEU A 86 8.92 14.40 -13.72
C LEU A 86 9.50 13.53 -14.84
N ASN A 87 9.68 14.05 -16.06
CA ASN A 87 10.38 13.36 -17.15
C ASN A 87 11.82 13.01 -16.76
N ALA A 88 12.54 13.94 -16.11
CA ALA A 88 13.89 13.67 -15.64
C ALA A 88 13.92 12.66 -14.48
N LEU A 89 12.97 12.73 -13.54
CA LEU A 89 12.87 11.77 -12.43
C LEU A 89 12.46 10.37 -12.93
N LEU A 90 11.59 10.28 -13.92
CA LEU A 90 11.17 9.06 -14.59
C LEU A 90 12.06 8.75 -15.80
N SER A 91 13.36 9.02 -15.72
CA SER A 91 14.30 8.71 -16.80
C SER A 91 14.37 7.19 -17.07
N PRO A 92 14.41 6.75 -18.34
CA PRO A 92 14.59 5.35 -18.70
C PRO A 92 16.01 4.84 -18.52
N THR A 93 17.00 5.72 -18.32
CA THR A 93 18.42 5.36 -18.23
C THR A 93 18.99 5.51 -16.83
N VAL A 94 18.48 6.46 -16.03
CA VAL A 94 19.04 6.80 -14.72
C VAL A 94 18.12 6.30 -13.60
N ASN A 95 18.70 5.62 -12.61
CA ASN A 95 17.95 5.17 -11.43
C ASN A 95 17.76 6.34 -10.45
N CYS A 96 16.55 6.89 -10.40
CA CYS A 96 16.22 8.05 -9.56
C CYS A 96 15.48 7.65 -8.27
N ARG A 97 15.37 6.35 -7.93
CA ARG A 97 14.54 5.87 -6.80
C ARG A 97 14.83 6.55 -5.47
N ASN A 98 16.09 6.82 -5.15
CA ASN A 98 16.46 7.49 -3.90
C ASN A 98 16.09 8.98 -3.91
N LEU A 99 16.19 9.62 -5.08
CA LEU A 99 15.80 11.01 -5.25
C LEU A 99 14.27 11.15 -5.19
N ILE A 100 13.54 10.22 -5.80
CA ILE A 100 12.07 10.15 -5.73
C ILE A 100 11.61 9.99 -4.28
N LYS A 101 12.32 9.24 -3.42
CA LYS A 101 11.98 9.14 -1.99
C LYS A 101 12.07 10.45 -1.22
N VAL A 102 12.85 11.43 -1.68
CA VAL A 102 12.90 12.76 -1.07
C VAL A 102 11.55 13.49 -1.24
N LEU A 103 10.78 13.15 -2.28
CA LEU A 103 9.46 13.72 -2.51
C LEU A 103 8.39 13.21 -1.55
N GLN A 104 8.68 12.21 -0.70
CA GLN A 104 7.68 11.60 0.17
C GLN A 104 6.96 12.62 1.07
N ASP A 105 7.68 13.60 1.61
CA ASP A 105 7.09 14.63 2.46
C ASP A 105 6.30 15.66 1.65
N VAL A 106 6.82 16.04 0.48
CA VAL A 106 6.19 17.04 -0.39
C VAL A 106 4.93 16.49 -1.07
N LEU A 107 4.89 15.19 -1.37
CA LEU A 107 3.73 14.52 -1.96
C LEU A 107 2.60 14.27 -0.95
N GLN A 108 2.78 14.62 0.33
CA GLN A 108 1.67 14.68 1.29
C GLN A 108 0.74 15.89 1.01
N HIS A 109 1.23 16.89 0.27
CA HIS A 109 0.41 18.02 -0.15
C HIS A 109 -0.59 17.62 -1.26
N GLU A 110 -1.86 17.97 -1.05
CA GLU A 110 -2.98 17.47 -1.86
C GLU A 110 -2.97 17.97 -3.31
N ASP A 111 -2.62 19.24 -3.52
CA ASP A 111 -2.47 19.86 -4.84
C ASP A 111 -1.34 19.22 -5.64
N LEU A 112 -0.14 19.11 -5.06
CA LEU A 112 1.02 18.54 -5.75
C LEU A 112 0.80 17.07 -6.08
N ALA A 113 0.22 16.28 -5.17
CA ALA A 113 -0.14 14.89 -5.43
C ALA A 113 -1.13 14.78 -6.61
N PHE A 114 -2.15 15.64 -6.66
CA PHE A 114 -3.12 15.68 -7.76
C PHE A 114 -2.45 16.01 -9.11
N TYR A 115 -1.60 17.04 -9.15
CA TYR A 115 -0.88 17.40 -10.37
C TYR A 115 0.13 16.33 -10.78
N THR A 116 0.72 15.61 -9.82
CA THR A 116 1.55 14.43 -10.09
C THR A 116 0.75 13.35 -10.80
N PHE A 117 -0.45 13.02 -10.30
CA PHE A 117 -1.34 12.07 -11.01
C PHE A 117 -1.68 12.55 -12.42
N LYS A 118 -1.99 13.84 -12.60
CA LYS A 118 -2.28 14.41 -13.92
C LYS A 118 -1.10 14.23 -14.88
N VAL A 119 0.11 14.65 -14.50
CA VAL A 119 1.30 14.54 -15.35
C VAL A 119 1.68 13.09 -15.63
N VAL A 120 1.70 12.23 -14.60
CA VAL A 120 2.04 10.81 -14.80
C VAL A 120 1.02 10.14 -15.72
N SER A 121 -0.26 10.48 -15.62
CA SER A 121 -1.30 9.94 -16.51
C SER A 121 -1.15 10.38 -17.98
N SER A 122 -0.49 11.51 -18.24
CA SER A 122 -0.15 11.93 -19.61
C SER A 122 1.16 11.33 -20.11
N MET A 123 2.07 10.94 -19.21
CA MET A 123 3.35 10.33 -19.56
C MET A 123 3.27 8.83 -19.82
N VAL A 124 2.33 8.14 -19.17
CA VAL A 124 2.16 6.70 -19.28
C VAL A 124 1.42 6.37 -20.58
N THR A 125 2.00 5.45 -21.37
CA THR A 125 1.53 5.04 -22.71
C THR A 125 1.32 3.54 -22.77
N ASP A 126 0.33 3.10 -23.55
CA ASP A 126 -0.03 1.66 -23.66
C ASP A 126 0.96 0.83 -24.49
N GLU A 127 2.03 1.43 -25.01
CA GLU A 127 3.11 0.75 -25.73
C GLU A 127 4.00 -0.03 -24.73
N THR A 128 3.55 -1.24 -24.39
CA THR A 128 4.01 -2.06 -23.26
C THR A 128 5.42 -2.65 -23.39
N GLU A 129 5.95 -2.78 -24.61
CA GLU A 129 7.17 -3.55 -24.89
C GLU A 129 8.47 -2.73 -24.87
N ASP A 130 8.41 -1.40 -25.03
CA ASP A 130 9.62 -0.57 -25.19
C ASP A 130 10.05 0.18 -23.92
N CYS A 131 9.29 0.06 -22.82
CA CYS A 131 9.62 0.75 -21.58
C CYS A 131 10.76 0.07 -20.80
N SER A 132 11.89 0.77 -20.66
CA SER A 132 13.05 0.34 -19.85
C SER A 132 12.66 -0.09 -18.43
N MET A 133 13.31 -1.13 -17.92
CA MET A 133 13.09 -1.60 -16.54
C MET A 133 13.41 -0.52 -15.49
N VAL A 134 14.33 0.39 -15.80
CA VAL A 134 14.68 1.52 -14.92
C VAL A 134 13.54 2.52 -14.84
N TYR A 135 12.89 2.83 -15.96
CA TYR A 135 11.68 3.66 -16.01
C TYR A 135 10.59 3.06 -15.13
N LYS A 136 10.29 1.77 -15.31
CA LYS A 136 9.27 1.04 -14.53
C LYS A 136 9.58 1.08 -13.02
N ALA A 137 10.84 0.93 -12.65
CA ALA A 137 11.28 0.99 -11.26
C ALA A 137 11.13 2.38 -10.63
N ASN A 138 11.47 3.44 -11.38
CA ASN A 138 11.28 4.82 -10.95
C ASN A 138 9.79 5.15 -10.81
N LEU A 139 8.98 4.78 -11.81
CA LEU A 139 7.53 4.99 -11.83
C LEU A 139 6.84 4.32 -10.64
N VAL A 140 7.06 3.02 -10.43
CA VAL A 140 6.47 2.31 -9.29
C VAL A 140 6.93 2.92 -7.96
N THR A 141 8.19 3.34 -7.84
CA THR A 141 8.69 3.99 -6.61
C THR A 141 7.99 5.32 -6.32
N LEU A 142 7.62 6.08 -7.36
CA LEU A 142 6.82 7.29 -7.24
C LEU A 142 5.37 6.96 -6.84
N LEU A 143 4.74 6.01 -7.53
CA LEU A 143 3.34 5.63 -7.27
C LEU A 143 3.11 5.08 -5.87
N LEU A 144 4.10 4.38 -5.28
CA LEU A 144 4.03 3.88 -3.92
C LEU A 144 4.03 4.99 -2.85
N GLN A 145 4.42 6.21 -3.20
CA GLN A 145 4.41 7.37 -2.31
C GLN A 145 3.15 8.22 -2.43
N LEU A 146 2.41 8.06 -3.52
CA LEU A 146 1.17 8.80 -3.73
C LEU A 146 0.04 8.12 -2.97
N ASP A 147 -0.66 8.90 -2.16
CA ASP A 147 -1.93 8.49 -1.56
C ASP A 147 -3.03 9.38 -2.10
N LEU A 148 -4.19 8.78 -2.37
CA LEU A 148 -5.37 9.55 -2.71
C LEU A 148 -6.11 9.86 -1.41
N PRO A 149 -6.33 11.15 -1.08
CA PRO A 149 -7.13 11.49 0.07
C PRO A 149 -8.52 10.87 -0.10
N GLY A 150 -8.91 10.07 0.90
CA GLY A 150 -10.22 9.46 0.92
C GLY A 150 -11.32 10.53 0.99
N ARG A 151 -12.53 10.21 0.53
CA ARG A 151 -13.70 11.09 0.71
C ARG A 151 -14.08 11.32 2.20
N SER A 152 -13.43 10.60 3.12
CA SER A 152 -13.66 10.76 4.55
C SER A 152 -13.07 12.09 4.99
N ARG A 153 -13.96 13.02 5.36
CA ARG A 153 -13.65 14.32 5.97
C ARG A 153 -12.74 14.07 7.19
N THR A 154 -11.44 14.14 7.00
CA THR A 154 -10.52 14.37 8.12
C THR A 154 -10.94 15.69 8.77
N LEU A 155 -10.87 15.78 10.11
CA LEU A 155 -11.26 17.00 10.84
C LEU A 155 -10.47 18.23 10.35
N GLU A 156 -9.24 18.00 9.89
CA GLU A 156 -8.41 18.99 9.23
C GLU A 156 -8.16 18.56 7.79
N PRO A 157 -8.32 19.48 6.83
CA PRO A 157 -8.07 19.14 5.45
C PRO A 157 -6.55 19.12 5.16
N PRO A 158 -6.07 18.27 4.24
CA PRO A 158 -4.64 18.09 4.01
C PRO A 158 -3.96 19.39 3.54
N PRO A 159 -2.66 19.58 3.86
CA PRO A 159 -1.94 20.79 3.50
C PRO A 159 -1.83 20.94 1.98
N LEU A 160 -1.77 22.18 1.50
CA LEU A 160 -1.49 22.51 0.10
C LEU A 160 -0.04 22.99 -0.03
N PHE A 161 0.58 22.76 -1.18
CA PHE A 161 1.98 23.10 -1.44
C PHE A 161 2.14 24.51 -2.01
N CYS A 162 1.35 24.82 -3.03
CA CYS A 162 1.47 26.02 -3.86
C CYS A 162 0.11 26.65 -4.19
N SER A 163 -0.96 26.22 -3.54
CA SER A 163 -2.33 26.69 -3.79
C SER A 163 -3.04 27.06 -2.49
N ARG A 164 -4.10 27.87 -2.61
CA ARG A 164 -5.04 28.17 -1.53
C ARG A 164 -6.36 27.44 -1.69
N ARG A 165 -7.03 27.20 -0.58
CA ARG A 165 -8.43 26.75 -0.58
C ARG A 165 -9.31 27.98 -0.80
N PRO A 166 -10.45 27.86 -1.50
CA PRO A 166 -11.42 28.94 -1.53
C PRO A 166 -11.90 29.21 -0.10
N ASP A 167 -11.90 30.47 0.31
CA ASP A 167 -12.46 30.88 1.59
C ASP A 167 -13.91 30.39 1.64
N ALA A 168 -14.21 29.55 2.63
CA ALA A 168 -15.59 29.24 2.93
C ALA A 168 -16.24 30.56 3.34
N MET A 169 -17.34 30.95 2.68
CA MET A 169 -18.19 32.07 3.10
C MET A 169 -18.39 31.98 4.61
N SER A 170 -17.72 32.85 5.36
CA SER A 170 -17.99 33.06 6.77
C SER A 170 -19.30 33.82 6.84
N ASP A 171 -20.40 33.08 6.99
CA ASP A 171 -21.60 33.60 7.64
C ASP A 171 -21.19 33.95 9.09
N GLU A 172 -20.68 35.16 9.32
CA GLU A 172 -20.80 35.89 10.59
C GLU A 172 -20.30 37.33 10.42
N ASP A 173 -21.29 38.21 10.28
CA ASP A 173 -21.34 39.60 10.73
C ASP A 173 -20.31 39.93 11.83
N SER A 174 -19.22 40.60 11.47
CA SER A 174 -18.49 41.46 12.40
C SER A 174 -17.67 42.51 11.66
N GLY A 175 -18.12 43.76 11.80
CA GLY A 175 -17.28 44.93 12.05
C GLY A 175 -16.38 45.40 10.92
N GLU A 176 -16.77 46.53 10.33
CA GLU A 176 -15.87 47.50 9.71
C GLU A 176 -14.59 47.66 10.56
N ASP A 177 -13.44 47.38 9.95
CA ASP A 177 -12.22 48.19 10.07
C ASP A 177 -11.35 47.89 8.84
N ASP A 178 -11.14 48.93 8.04
CA ASP A 178 -10.25 48.97 6.88
C ASP A 178 -8.80 48.69 7.32
N ASP A 179 -8.29 47.49 7.05
CA ASP A 179 -6.86 47.21 7.01
C ASP A 179 -6.52 46.51 5.69
N GLU A 180 -5.67 47.20 4.92
CA GLU A 180 -4.93 46.85 3.70
C GLU A 180 -5.15 45.44 3.10
N ASP A 181 -5.67 45.43 1.86
CA ASP A 181 -5.80 44.32 0.94
C ASP A 181 -4.44 43.62 0.66
N ASP A 182 -3.97 42.83 1.63
CA ASP A 182 -3.06 41.71 1.40
C ASP A 182 -3.86 40.60 0.71
N SER A 183 -4.26 40.82 -0.54
CA SER A 183 -4.58 39.74 -1.46
C SER A 183 -3.30 38.92 -1.62
N GLU A 184 -3.09 37.97 -0.70
CA GLU A 184 -2.02 37.01 -0.85
C GLU A 184 -2.29 36.32 -2.21
N GLY A 185 -1.54 36.65 -3.26
CA GLY A 185 -1.73 36.12 -4.62
C GLY A 185 -1.42 34.62 -4.69
N GLY A 186 -1.99 33.84 -5.62
CA GLY A 186 -1.72 32.40 -5.82
C GLY A 186 -2.96 31.55 -6.20
N PRO A 187 -2.78 30.35 -6.81
CA PRO A 187 -3.85 29.58 -7.43
C PRO A 187 -4.85 29.04 -6.40
N VAL A 188 -6.14 29.16 -6.72
CA VAL A 188 -7.21 28.48 -5.96
C VAL A 188 -7.29 27.02 -6.42
N PHE A 189 -7.13 26.08 -5.48
CA PHE A 189 -7.20 24.66 -5.75
C PHE A 189 -8.43 24.02 -5.11
N ILE A 190 -9.24 23.38 -5.95
CA ILE A 190 -10.38 22.56 -5.54
C ILE A 190 -10.13 21.13 -5.98
N TYR A 191 -10.03 20.23 -5.01
CA TYR A 191 -9.75 18.83 -5.29
C TYR A 191 -10.94 18.16 -5.99
N ASN A 192 -10.75 17.78 -7.26
CA ASN A 192 -11.74 17.01 -7.99
C ASN A 192 -11.47 15.51 -7.85
N HIS A 193 -12.18 14.87 -6.91
CA HIS A 193 -12.06 13.43 -6.66
C HIS A 193 -12.32 12.56 -7.90
N ASP A 194 -13.21 12.96 -8.80
CA ASP A 194 -13.55 12.15 -9.97
C ASP A 194 -12.42 12.16 -11.00
N ARG A 195 -11.81 13.33 -11.24
CA ARG A 195 -10.62 13.45 -12.10
C ARG A 195 -9.42 12.70 -11.51
N GLY A 196 -9.19 12.81 -10.20
CA GLY A 196 -8.11 12.07 -9.52
C GLY A 196 -8.25 10.55 -9.69
N ARG A 197 -9.47 10.03 -9.57
CA ARG A 197 -9.76 8.61 -9.81
C ARG A 197 -9.57 8.19 -11.26
N GLN A 198 -9.93 9.03 -12.23
CA GLN A 198 -9.69 8.76 -13.65
C GLN A 198 -8.20 8.65 -13.95
N TYR A 199 -7.38 9.60 -13.47
CA TYR A 199 -5.93 9.56 -13.64
C TYR A 199 -5.32 8.33 -12.99
N LEU A 200 -5.69 8.03 -11.74
CA LEU A 200 -5.24 6.82 -11.05
C LEU A 200 -5.58 5.55 -11.82
N THR A 201 -6.83 5.44 -12.28
CA THR A 201 -7.32 4.27 -13.02
C THR A 201 -6.50 4.07 -14.29
N LYS A 202 -6.32 5.13 -15.08
CA LYS A 202 -5.49 5.08 -16.29
C LYS A 202 -4.06 4.65 -15.99
N ILE A 203 -3.41 5.26 -14.99
CA ILE A 203 -2.02 4.95 -14.64
C ILE A 203 -1.88 3.48 -14.25
N TRP A 204 -2.75 2.99 -13.35
CA TRP A 204 -2.62 1.62 -12.87
C TRP A 204 -3.03 0.59 -13.90
N GLU A 205 -3.99 0.87 -14.79
CA GLU A 205 -4.32 -0.01 -15.91
C GLU A 205 -3.10 -0.23 -16.82
N THR A 206 -2.40 0.84 -17.18
CA THR A 206 -1.19 0.73 -18.01
C THR A 206 0.01 0.17 -17.23
N VAL A 207 0.16 0.47 -15.94
CA VAL A 207 1.24 -0.14 -15.12
C VAL A 207 1.03 -1.64 -14.94
N MET A 208 -0.22 -2.12 -14.87
CA MET A 208 -0.53 -3.55 -14.78
C MET A 208 -0.24 -4.30 -16.08
N SER A 209 -0.28 -3.64 -17.24
CA SER A 209 0.07 -4.27 -18.52
C SER A 209 1.58 -4.41 -18.71
N TYR A 210 2.39 -3.71 -17.91
CA TYR A 210 3.85 -3.81 -17.97
C TYR A 210 4.40 -5.09 -17.34
N THR A 211 5.45 -5.64 -17.95
CA THR A 211 6.30 -6.67 -17.33
C THR A 211 7.14 -6.05 -16.20
N LEU A 212 6.89 -6.47 -14.96
CA LEU A 212 7.57 -5.97 -13.75
C LEU A 212 8.58 -6.98 -13.21
N ASN A 213 9.72 -6.49 -12.68
CA ASN A 213 10.63 -7.32 -11.89
C ASN A 213 9.95 -7.87 -10.63
N GLU A 214 10.41 -9.03 -10.16
CA GLU A 214 9.86 -9.73 -8.99
C GLU A 214 9.74 -8.84 -7.75
N GLU A 215 10.74 -7.99 -7.48
CA GLU A 215 10.72 -7.08 -6.34
C GLU A 215 9.58 -6.04 -6.44
N LEU A 216 9.41 -5.42 -7.61
CA LEU A 216 8.38 -4.42 -7.84
C LEU A 216 7.00 -5.06 -7.85
N TYR A 217 6.88 -6.22 -8.50
CA TYR A 217 5.66 -6.99 -8.55
C TYR A 217 5.13 -7.33 -7.15
N LYS A 218 6.01 -7.81 -6.25
CA LYS A 218 5.68 -8.08 -4.84
C LYS A 218 5.23 -6.82 -4.09
N ARG A 219 5.87 -5.67 -4.32
CA ARG A 219 5.46 -4.40 -3.69
C ARG A 219 4.08 -3.94 -4.18
N CYS A 220 3.82 -4.04 -5.49
CA CYS A 220 2.52 -3.73 -6.07
C CYS A 220 1.42 -4.62 -5.49
N LEU A 221 1.66 -5.93 -5.34
CA LEU A 221 0.69 -6.87 -4.76
C LEU A 221 0.25 -6.50 -3.34
N VAL A 222 1.16 -5.95 -2.53
CA VAL A 222 0.84 -5.50 -1.18
C VAL A 222 0.13 -4.15 -1.19
N PHE A 223 0.58 -3.21 -2.03
CA PHE A 223 0.09 -1.83 -2.04
C PHE A 223 -1.31 -1.68 -2.66
N ILE A 224 -1.57 -2.38 -3.78
CA ILE A 224 -2.80 -2.21 -4.56
C ILE A 224 -4.07 -2.49 -3.74
N PRO A 225 -4.18 -3.61 -3.00
CA PRO A 225 -5.39 -3.91 -2.22
C PRO A 225 -5.70 -2.86 -1.14
N GLU A 226 -4.67 -2.28 -0.51
CA GLU A 226 -4.85 -1.35 0.61
C GLU A 226 -5.24 0.06 0.18
N LYS A 227 -4.51 0.57 -0.82
CA LYS A 227 -4.50 1.98 -1.18
C LYS A 227 -5.19 2.25 -2.50
N VAL A 228 -5.02 1.39 -3.49
CA VAL A 228 -5.49 1.66 -4.86
C VAL A 228 -6.91 1.14 -5.10
N MET A 229 -7.22 -0.07 -4.65
CA MET A 229 -8.48 -0.76 -4.98
C MET A 229 -9.74 -0.01 -4.55
N LYS A 230 -9.67 0.83 -3.51
CA LYS A 230 -10.81 1.64 -3.04
C LYS A 230 -11.17 2.79 -3.98
N TYR A 231 -10.24 3.23 -4.82
CA TYR A 231 -10.37 4.43 -5.63
C TYR A 231 -10.45 4.16 -7.13
N LEU A 232 -10.20 2.92 -7.57
CA LEU A 232 -10.37 2.53 -8.96
C LEU A 232 -11.84 2.60 -9.38
N LEU A 233 -12.08 3.03 -10.62
CA LEU A 233 -13.42 3.04 -11.20
C LEU A 233 -13.93 1.61 -11.46
N ASP A 234 -13.06 0.76 -12.03
CA ASP A 234 -13.37 -0.65 -12.34
C ASP A 234 -12.35 -1.61 -11.72
N PRO A 235 -12.45 -1.91 -10.41
CA PRO A 235 -11.53 -2.83 -9.73
C PRO A 235 -11.61 -4.28 -10.24
N ILE A 236 -12.68 -4.64 -10.96
CA ILE A 236 -12.86 -5.97 -11.57
C ILE A 236 -11.75 -6.28 -12.59
N LYS A 237 -11.18 -5.28 -13.27
CA LYS A 237 -10.08 -5.48 -14.22
C LYS A 237 -8.82 -6.06 -13.56
N LEU A 238 -8.63 -5.84 -12.25
CA LEU A 238 -7.51 -6.41 -11.49
C LEU A 238 -7.69 -7.89 -11.17
N THR A 239 -8.85 -8.48 -11.50
CA THR A 239 -9.12 -9.89 -11.22
C THR A 239 -8.06 -10.77 -11.86
N ASP A 240 -7.81 -10.65 -13.17
CA ASP A 240 -6.86 -11.51 -13.86
C ASP A 240 -5.44 -11.42 -13.29
N PHE A 241 -5.01 -10.22 -12.92
CA PHE A 241 -3.75 -9.98 -12.23
C PHE A 241 -3.65 -10.73 -10.89
N PHE A 242 -4.64 -10.57 -10.01
CA PHE A 242 -4.63 -11.25 -8.70
C PHE A 242 -4.84 -12.76 -8.83
N MET A 243 -5.64 -13.21 -9.79
CA MET A 243 -5.86 -14.64 -10.10
C MET A 243 -4.56 -15.30 -10.53
N THR A 244 -3.88 -14.72 -11.51
CA THR A 244 -2.58 -15.20 -12.00
C THR A 244 -1.57 -15.22 -10.86
N SER A 245 -1.48 -14.13 -10.07
CA SER A 245 -0.62 -14.03 -8.90
C SER A 245 -0.90 -15.11 -7.85
N TYR A 246 -2.19 -15.41 -7.62
CA TYR A 246 -2.62 -16.38 -6.63
C TYR A 246 -2.35 -17.83 -7.07
N ASN A 247 -2.40 -18.10 -8.37
CA ASN A 247 -2.13 -19.42 -8.92
C ASN A 247 -0.64 -19.80 -8.91
N LEU A 248 0.28 -18.83 -8.96
CA LEU A 248 1.74 -19.05 -8.97
C LEU A 248 2.29 -19.82 -7.74
N GLY A 249 1.65 -19.73 -6.59
CA GLY A 249 2.07 -20.41 -5.36
C GLY A 249 3.07 -19.63 -4.50
N GLY A 250 3.36 -20.16 -3.31
CA GLY A 250 4.38 -19.63 -2.39
C GLY A 250 4.07 -18.23 -1.86
N GLY A 251 5.13 -17.42 -1.64
CA GLY A 251 5.00 -16.10 -1.02
C GLY A 251 4.19 -15.08 -1.83
N VAL A 252 4.14 -15.24 -3.16
CA VAL A 252 3.37 -14.36 -4.05
C VAL A 252 1.86 -14.59 -3.86
N SER A 253 1.43 -15.84 -3.76
CA SER A 253 0.03 -16.17 -3.48
C SER A 253 -0.44 -15.63 -2.13
N LEU A 254 0.41 -15.68 -1.10
CA LEU A 254 0.08 -15.11 0.22
C LEU A 254 -0.17 -13.60 0.15
N MET A 255 0.59 -12.87 -0.66
CA MET A 255 0.40 -11.42 -0.87
C MET A 255 -0.88 -11.15 -1.69
N ALA A 256 -1.09 -11.92 -2.77
CA ALA A 256 -2.23 -11.79 -3.67
C ALA A 256 -3.58 -12.09 -2.96
N MET A 257 -3.56 -12.98 -1.96
CA MET A 257 -4.75 -13.41 -1.22
C MET A 257 -5.56 -12.23 -0.65
N HIS A 258 -4.89 -11.16 -0.20
CA HIS A 258 -5.59 -9.98 0.30
C HIS A 258 -6.39 -9.28 -0.81
N GLY A 259 -5.81 -9.15 -2.01
CA GLY A 259 -6.49 -8.56 -3.17
C GLY A 259 -7.67 -9.42 -3.62
N VAL A 260 -7.48 -10.75 -3.72
CA VAL A 260 -8.56 -11.69 -4.05
C VAL A 260 -9.71 -11.59 -3.05
N PHE A 261 -9.42 -11.54 -1.75
CA PHE A 261 -10.45 -11.41 -0.72
C PHE A 261 -11.27 -10.12 -0.85
N LEU A 262 -10.61 -8.99 -1.09
CA LEU A 262 -11.32 -7.72 -1.28
C LEU A 262 -12.21 -7.77 -2.54
N LEU A 263 -11.74 -8.39 -3.62
CA LEU A 263 -12.52 -8.62 -4.83
C LEU A 263 -13.73 -9.53 -4.58
N MET A 264 -13.55 -10.61 -3.82
CA MET A 264 -14.65 -11.51 -3.45
C MET A 264 -15.71 -10.80 -2.58
N ASN A 265 -15.28 -10.07 -1.55
CA ASN A 265 -16.19 -9.49 -0.56
C ASN A 265 -16.87 -8.20 -1.05
N LYS A 266 -16.17 -7.36 -1.82
CA LYS A 266 -16.73 -6.06 -2.28
C LYS A 266 -17.34 -6.11 -3.68
N HIS A 267 -16.82 -6.98 -4.54
CA HIS A 267 -17.26 -7.08 -5.94
C HIS A 267 -17.98 -8.39 -6.25
N ASN A 268 -18.32 -9.18 -5.22
CA ASN A 268 -19.08 -10.44 -5.31
C ASN A 268 -18.53 -11.42 -6.37
N LEU A 269 -17.20 -11.42 -6.55
CA LEU A 269 -16.54 -12.33 -7.46
C LEU A 269 -16.43 -13.72 -6.81
N HIS A 270 -16.86 -14.75 -7.52
CA HIS A 270 -16.74 -16.13 -7.08
C HIS A 270 -15.43 -16.73 -7.58
N TYR A 271 -14.55 -17.10 -6.64
CA TYR A 271 -13.33 -17.84 -6.92
C TYR A 271 -13.58 -19.34 -6.71
N PRO A 272 -13.51 -20.19 -7.76
CA PRO A 272 -13.63 -21.64 -7.62
C PRO A 272 -12.53 -22.20 -6.71
N ASP A 273 -12.87 -23.08 -5.76
CA ASP A 273 -11.89 -23.75 -4.91
C ASP A 273 -11.00 -22.82 -4.06
N PHE A 274 -11.50 -21.63 -3.71
CA PHE A 274 -10.77 -20.64 -2.90
C PHE A 274 -10.18 -21.27 -1.63
N TYR A 275 -11.02 -21.97 -0.86
CA TYR A 275 -10.65 -22.60 0.40
C TYR A 275 -9.66 -23.76 0.22
N ASN A 276 -9.82 -24.57 -0.83
CA ASN A 276 -8.87 -25.64 -1.16
C ASN A 276 -7.48 -25.06 -1.40
N LYS A 277 -7.39 -23.93 -2.12
CA LYS A 277 -6.12 -23.24 -2.35
C LYS A 277 -5.57 -22.58 -1.08
N VAL A 278 -6.40 -21.94 -0.24
CA VAL A 278 -5.95 -21.39 1.05
C VAL A 278 -5.38 -22.49 1.95
N CYS A 279 -6.02 -23.66 2.00
CA CYS A 279 -5.50 -24.80 2.75
C CYS A 279 -4.20 -25.36 2.15
N SER A 280 -4.09 -25.37 0.82
CA SER A 280 -2.84 -25.74 0.14
C SER A 280 -1.70 -24.76 0.44
N LEU A 281 -1.99 -23.48 0.68
CA LEU A 281 -1.00 -22.48 1.07
C LEU A 281 -0.51 -22.64 2.51
N LEU A 282 -1.22 -23.41 3.35
CA LEU A 282 -0.80 -23.75 4.72
C LEU A 282 0.32 -24.81 4.67
N GLU A 283 1.52 -24.32 4.35
CA GLU A 283 2.79 -25.07 4.34
C GLU A 283 3.77 -24.52 5.38
N PRO A 284 4.80 -25.30 5.79
CA PRO A 284 5.83 -24.83 6.71
C PRO A 284 6.57 -23.57 6.23
N SER A 285 6.59 -23.33 4.91
CA SER A 285 7.19 -22.15 4.27
C SER A 285 6.53 -20.82 4.70
N VAL A 286 5.26 -20.85 5.14
CA VAL A 286 4.50 -19.67 5.57
C VAL A 286 5.15 -18.97 6.77
N PHE A 287 5.76 -19.71 7.69
CA PHE A 287 6.37 -19.12 8.89
C PHE A 287 7.59 -18.26 8.59
N ASN A 288 8.23 -18.48 7.45
CA ASN A 288 9.38 -17.71 6.96
C ASN A 288 8.96 -16.54 6.06
N ALA A 289 7.68 -16.44 5.70
CA ALA A 289 7.18 -15.38 4.83
C ALA A 289 7.09 -14.05 5.60
N ARG A 290 7.58 -12.97 4.99
CA ARG A 290 7.47 -11.61 5.55
C ARG A 290 6.03 -11.15 5.78
N TYR A 291 5.09 -11.69 4.99
CA TYR A 291 3.68 -11.29 5.01
C TYR A 291 2.81 -12.19 5.91
N LYS A 292 3.42 -13.06 6.74
CA LYS A 292 2.69 -13.99 7.62
C LYS A 292 1.69 -13.32 8.58
N PRO A 293 1.95 -12.14 9.19
CA PRO A 293 0.99 -11.54 10.13
C PRO A 293 -0.36 -11.32 9.47
N ARG A 294 -0.31 -10.71 8.28
CA ARG A 294 -1.48 -10.39 7.49
C ARG A 294 -2.20 -11.62 6.97
N PHE A 295 -1.45 -12.65 6.58
CA PHE A 295 -2.02 -13.92 6.20
C PHE A 295 -2.84 -14.55 7.33
N PHE A 296 -2.31 -14.64 8.55
CA PHE A 296 -3.04 -15.20 9.69
C PHE A 296 -4.23 -14.35 10.13
N MET A 297 -4.13 -13.01 10.03
CA MET A 297 -5.29 -12.13 10.24
C MET A 297 -6.40 -12.41 9.24
N LEU A 298 -6.07 -12.49 7.96
CA LEU A 298 -7.05 -12.78 6.89
C LEU A 298 -7.63 -14.19 7.04
N LEU A 299 -6.79 -15.18 7.36
CA LEU A 299 -7.24 -16.56 7.62
C LEU A 299 -8.27 -16.59 8.75
N ASN A 300 -8.02 -15.88 9.85
CA ASN A 300 -8.96 -15.79 10.96
C ASN A 300 -10.30 -15.17 10.56
N VAL A 301 -10.28 -14.17 9.66
CA VAL A 301 -11.49 -13.56 9.09
C VAL A 301 -12.22 -14.52 8.15
N PHE A 302 -11.51 -15.28 7.31
CA PHE A 302 -12.13 -16.25 6.41
C PHE A 302 -12.84 -17.35 7.19
N LEU A 303 -12.18 -17.87 8.22
CA LEU A 303 -12.72 -18.89 9.11
C LEU A 303 -13.74 -18.33 10.13
N SER A 304 -14.05 -17.03 10.09
CA SER A 304 -15.22 -16.47 10.80
C SER A 304 -16.52 -16.60 9.99
N SER A 305 -16.48 -17.01 8.72
CA SER A 305 -17.67 -17.07 7.88
C SER A 305 -18.63 -18.16 8.34
N SER A 306 -19.91 -17.81 8.50
CA SER A 306 -20.99 -18.72 8.94
C SER A 306 -21.41 -19.73 7.87
N HIS A 307 -21.01 -19.53 6.60
CA HIS A 307 -21.39 -20.40 5.48
C HIS A 307 -20.38 -21.54 5.24
N LEU A 308 -19.40 -21.71 6.12
CA LEU A 308 -18.40 -22.76 5.99
C LEU A 308 -18.96 -24.10 6.46
N PRO A 309 -18.84 -25.17 5.66
CA PRO A 309 -19.24 -26.49 6.09
C PRO A 309 -18.24 -27.05 7.11
N GLU A 310 -18.74 -27.80 8.09
CA GLU A 310 -17.95 -28.28 9.23
C GLU A 310 -16.72 -29.12 8.81
N TYR A 311 -16.85 -29.98 7.78
CA TYR A 311 -15.75 -30.79 7.28
C TYR A 311 -14.56 -29.94 6.80
N MET A 312 -14.83 -28.77 6.24
CA MET A 312 -13.82 -27.87 5.69
C MET A 312 -13.05 -27.21 6.83
N VAL A 313 -13.77 -26.74 7.84
CA VAL A 313 -13.19 -26.17 9.06
C VAL A 313 -12.34 -27.22 9.80
N ALA A 314 -12.84 -28.47 9.91
CA ALA A 314 -12.07 -29.57 10.49
C ALA A 314 -10.74 -29.82 9.74
N ALA A 315 -10.77 -29.78 8.40
CA ALA A 315 -9.57 -29.91 7.58
C ALA A 315 -8.55 -28.78 7.83
N PHE A 316 -9.02 -27.53 7.97
CA PHE A 316 -8.17 -26.40 8.34
C PHE A 316 -7.56 -26.56 9.73
N VAL A 317 -8.37 -26.94 10.74
CA VAL A 317 -7.89 -27.16 12.11
C VAL A 317 -6.82 -28.25 12.11
N LYS A 318 -7.09 -29.41 11.52
CA LYS A 318 -6.13 -30.52 11.47
C LYS A 318 -4.85 -30.16 10.72
N ARG A 319 -4.95 -29.41 9.62
CA ARG A 319 -3.78 -28.90 8.88
C ARG A 319 -2.95 -27.93 9.73
N LEU A 320 -3.58 -27.00 10.44
CA LEU A 320 -2.92 -26.08 11.37
C LEU A 320 -2.26 -26.84 12.54
N SER A 321 -2.91 -27.85 13.09
CA SER A 321 -2.37 -28.70 14.15
C SER A 321 -1.12 -29.45 13.69
N ARG A 322 -1.06 -29.93 12.44
CA ARG A 322 0.16 -30.52 11.89
C ARG A 322 1.24 -29.49 11.61
N LEU A 323 0.88 -28.32 11.11
CA LEU A 323 1.83 -27.22 10.94
C LEU A 323 2.45 -26.77 12.25
N LEU A 324 1.73 -26.87 13.38
CA LEU A 324 2.24 -26.56 14.71
C LEU A 324 3.52 -27.36 15.05
N LEU A 325 3.63 -28.61 14.58
CA LEU A 325 4.82 -29.45 14.81
C LEU A 325 6.07 -28.93 14.11
N PHE A 326 5.89 -28.23 12.99
CA PHE A 326 6.97 -27.60 12.22
C PHE A 326 7.15 -26.12 12.55
N ALA A 327 6.24 -25.54 13.34
CA ALA A 327 6.22 -24.12 13.61
C ALA A 327 7.39 -23.72 14.51
N PRO A 328 8.10 -22.63 14.20
CA PRO A 328 9.07 -22.06 15.11
C PRO A 328 8.38 -21.52 16.38
N ALA A 329 9.10 -21.48 17.50
CA ALA A 329 8.54 -21.16 18.81
C ALA A 329 7.78 -19.81 18.86
N ASN A 330 8.22 -18.83 18.07
CA ASN A 330 7.55 -17.53 17.95
C ASN A 330 6.19 -17.59 17.24
N CYS A 331 5.99 -18.54 16.34
CA CYS A 331 4.73 -18.72 15.63
C CYS A 331 3.83 -19.80 16.25
N SER A 332 4.37 -20.69 17.08
CA SER A 332 3.59 -21.78 17.69
C SER A 332 2.40 -21.26 18.49
N VAL A 333 2.58 -20.17 19.27
CA VAL A 333 1.49 -19.56 20.07
C VAL A 333 0.39 -18.99 19.17
N LEU A 334 0.78 -18.33 18.07
CA LEU A 334 -0.15 -17.78 17.08
C LEU A 334 -1.02 -18.89 16.45
N VAL A 335 -0.39 -20.01 16.05
CA VAL A 335 -1.09 -21.15 15.44
C VAL A 335 -2.06 -21.79 16.42
N VAL A 336 -1.64 -22.05 17.67
CA VAL A 336 -2.52 -22.59 18.71
C VAL A 336 -3.70 -21.66 18.96
N ARG A 337 -3.46 -20.34 19.03
CA ARG A 337 -4.56 -19.39 19.25
C ARG A 337 -5.52 -19.32 18.08
N CYS A 338 -5.01 -19.43 16.85
CA CYS A 338 -5.86 -19.55 15.66
C CYS A 338 -6.74 -20.81 15.73
N ILE A 339 -6.18 -21.96 16.14
CA ILE A 339 -6.94 -23.19 16.36
C ILE A 339 -8.03 -22.98 17.42
N ILE A 340 -7.71 -22.36 18.56
CA ILE A 340 -8.69 -22.09 19.63
C ILE A 340 -9.83 -21.20 19.14
N ASN A 341 -9.50 -20.11 18.43
CA ASN A 341 -10.52 -19.19 17.90
C ASN A 341 -11.46 -19.91 16.91
N VAL A 342 -10.95 -20.83 16.10
CA VAL A 342 -11.78 -21.62 15.18
C VAL A 342 -12.64 -22.62 15.96
N LEU A 343 -12.08 -23.35 16.92
CA LEU A 343 -12.83 -24.31 17.73
C LEU A 343 -13.91 -23.65 18.59
N ALA A 344 -13.64 -22.46 19.14
CA ALA A 344 -14.61 -21.67 19.90
C ALA A 344 -15.84 -21.28 19.07
N ARG A 345 -15.67 -21.05 17.76
CA ARG A 345 -16.75 -20.66 16.84
C ARG A 345 -17.54 -21.86 16.31
N PHE A 346 -16.96 -23.06 16.30
CA PHE A 346 -17.59 -24.27 15.76
C PHE A 346 -17.66 -25.39 16.83
N PRO A 347 -18.69 -25.37 17.70
CA PRO A 347 -18.85 -26.37 18.77
C PRO A 347 -18.95 -27.82 18.29
N SER A 348 -19.45 -28.05 17.07
CA SER A 348 -19.53 -29.39 16.45
C SER A 348 -18.17 -30.08 16.34
N LEU A 349 -17.07 -29.32 16.31
CA LEU A 349 -15.71 -29.85 16.25
C LEU A 349 -15.15 -30.31 17.60
N LYS A 350 -15.95 -30.26 18.68
CA LYS A 350 -15.57 -30.75 20.00
C LYS A 350 -15.03 -32.19 19.97
N ILE A 351 -15.62 -33.03 19.12
CA ILE A 351 -15.23 -34.44 18.92
C ILE A 351 -13.73 -34.59 18.60
N MET A 352 -13.09 -33.59 17.97
CA MET A 352 -11.68 -33.68 17.60
C MET A 352 -10.72 -33.60 18.80
N TYR A 353 -11.13 -32.98 19.92
CA TYR A 353 -10.30 -32.86 21.12
C TYR A 353 -10.87 -33.57 22.34
N ASP A 354 -12.17 -33.81 22.38
CA ASP A 354 -12.89 -34.47 23.46
C ASP A 354 -13.88 -35.47 22.84
N ASP A 355 -13.41 -36.70 22.57
CA ASP A 355 -14.24 -37.82 22.12
C ASP A 355 -14.77 -38.61 23.33
N GLU A 356 -16.01 -38.34 23.71
CA GLU A 356 -16.69 -39.02 24.83
C GLU A 356 -16.86 -40.53 24.61
N GLN A 357 -16.74 -41.02 23.38
CA GLN A 357 -16.94 -42.43 23.03
C GLN A 357 -15.65 -43.26 23.04
N GLU A 358 -14.48 -42.63 23.27
CA GLU A 358 -13.15 -43.25 23.26
C GLU A 358 -12.99 -44.33 22.17
N THR A 359 -13.39 -43.99 20.95
CA THR A 359 -13.44 -44.99 19.88
C THR A 359 -12.02 -45.54 19.61
N PRO A 360 -11.80 -46.87 19.65
CA PRO A 360 -10.48 -47.43 19.45
C PRO A 360 -10.08 -47.29 17.97
N VAL A 361 -9.29 -46.27 17.67
CA VAL A 361 -8.82 -46.01 16.31
C VAL A 361 -7.50 -46.76 16.06
N ALA A 362 -7.48 -47.70 15.12
CA ALA A 362 -6.27 -48.45 14.77
C ALA A 362 -5.26 -47.61 13.95
N CYS A 363 -5.74 -46.65 13.15
CA CYS A 363 -4.94 -45.73 12.34
C CYS A 363 -5.71 -44.41 12.13
N ASP A 364 -5.01 -43.27 12.21
CA ASP A 364 -5.59 -41.94 11.91
C ASP A 364 -6.19 -41.94 10.49
N PRO A 365 -7.50 -41.67 10.32
CA PRO A 365 -8.15 -41.66 9.01
C PRO A 365 -7.80 -40.42 8.15
N TYR A 366 -7.09 -39.43 8.70
CA TYR A 366 -6.78 -38.19 7.99
C TYR A 366 -5.70 -38.36 6.92
N ASP A 367 -6.04 -38.01 5.68
CA ASP A 367 -5.11 -37.97 4.55
C ASP A 367 -4.52 -36.55 4.36
N VAL A 368 -3.20 -36.48 4.32
CA VAL A 368 -2.41 -35.24 4.25
C VAL A 368 -2.24 -34.73 2.82
N PHE A 369 -2.20 -35.67 1.87
CA PHE A 369 -1.86 -35.41 0.48
C PHE A 369 -3.10 -35.10 -0.36
N GLN A 370 -4.28 -35.32 0.20
CA GLN A 370 -5.54 -35.07 -0.47
C GLN A 370 -5.79 -33.57 -0.61
N ALA A 371 -5.93 -33.10 -1.85
CA ALA A 371 -6.17 -31.70 -2.18
C ALA A 371 -7.61 -31.26 -1.92
N ASP A 372 -8.57 -32.18 -2.06
CA ASP A 372 -9.98 -31.93 -1.80
C ASP A 372 -10.27 -32.03 -0.30
N LEU A 373 -10.69 -30.91 0.29
CA LEU A 373 -10.97 -30.80 1.73
C LEU A 373 -12.06 -31.77 2.19
N MET A 374 -13.03 -32.10 1.33
CA MET A 374 -14.07 -33.08 1.66
C MET A 374 -13.50 -34.49 1.91
N GLN A 375 -12.48 -34.85 1.15
CA GLN A 375 -11.94 -36.21 1.13
C GLN A 375 -10.84 -36.45 2.18
N THR A 376 -10.38 -35.39 2.85
CA THR A 376 -9.36 -35.47 3.92
C THR A 376 -9.83 -36.23 5.17
N LYS A 377 -11.15 -36.39 5.37
CA LYS A 377 -11.77 -37.06 6.53
C LYS A 377 -11.29 -36.53 7.90
N ALA A 378 -10.97 -35.24 7.96
CA ALA A 378 -10.44 -34.61 9.17
C ALA A 378 -11.39 -34.62 10.36
N ASN A 379 -12.70 -34.61 10.12
CA ASN A 379 -13.73 -34.69 11.16
C ASN A 379 -13.68 -36.00 11.98
N MET A 380 -13.17 -37.09 11.39
CA MET A 380 -13.02 -38.38 12.05
C MET A 380 -11.65 -38.56 12.71
N SER A 381 -10.80 -37.53 12.67
CA SER A 381 -9.47 -37.53 13.26
C SER A 381 -9.45 -36.73 14.57
N SER A 382 -8.52 -37.09 15.46
CA SER A 382 -8.25 -36.33 16.70
C SER A 382 -7.07 -35.37 16.56
N LEU A 383 -6.91 -34.43 17.50
CA LEU A 383 -5.85 -33.40 17.56
C LEU A 383 -4.63 -33.83 18.41
N TRP A 384 -4.06 -35.00 18.13
CA TRP A 384 -2.88 -35.49 18.85
C TRP A 384 -1.69 -34.52 18.79
N GLU A 385 -1.55 -33.78 17.69
CA GLU A 385 -0.45 -32.85 17.49
C GLU A 385 -0.43 -31.74 18.55
N VAL A 386 -1.60 -31.22 18.94
CA VAL A 386 -1.72 -30.22 20.02
C VAL A 386 -1.49 -30.88 21.38
N ALA A 387 -1.97 -32.12 21.57
CA ALA A 387 -1.77 -32.88 22.80
C ALA A 387 -0.28 -33.20 23.09
N THR A 388 0.54 -33.31 22.04
CA THR A 388 2.00 -33.55 22.18
C THR A 388 2.76 -32.40 22.84
N VAL A 389 2.17 -31.19 22.88
CA VAL A 389 2.80 -30.03 23.53
C VAL A 389 2.98 -30.32 25.02
N SER A 390 4.23 -30.51 25.41
CA SER A 390 4.65 -30.89 26.76
C SER A 390 4.95 -29.67 27.64
N HIS A 391 5.03 -29.86 28.95
CA HIS A 391 5.34 -28.84 29.95
C HIS A 391 6.75 -28.22 29.77
N LYS A 392 7.62 -28.84 28.97
CA LYS A 392 8.95 -28.31 28.62
C LYS A 392 8.90 -27.23 27.53
N ALA A 393 7.75 -27.03 26.89
CA ALA A 393 7.52 -25.96 25.94
C ALA A 393 7.44 -24.59 26.65
N PRO A 394 7.59 -23.47 25.92
CA PRO A 394 7.38 -22.13 26.48
C PRO A 394 6.05 -22.03 27.25
N GLU A 395 6.05 -21.36 28.40
CA GLU A 395 4.90 -21.32 29.31
C GLU A 395 3.63 -20.82 28.62
N LYS A 396 3.76 -19.77 27.78
CA LYS A 396 2.66 -19.23 26.96
C LYS A 396 2.05 -20.29 26.04
N LEU A 397 2.88 -21.11 25.40
CA LEU A 397 2.44 -22.18 24.50
C LEU A 397 1.78 -23.32 25.27
N TYR A 398 2.37 -23.73 26.40
CA TYR A 398 1.80 -24.80 27.24
C TYR A 398 0.45 -24.40 27.83
N LYS A 399 0.32 -23.17 28.35
CA LYS A 399 -0.96 -22.61 28.80
C LYS A 399 -1.99 -22.61 27.67
N ALA A 400 -1.60 -22.12 26.49
CA ALA A 400 -2.49 -22.09 25.33
C ALA A 400 -2.91 -23.51 24.90
N ALA A 401 -2.04 -24.51 24.90
CA ALA A 401 -2.37 -25.89 24.49
C ALA A 401 -3.11 -26.70 25.57
N SER A 402 -3.23 -26.19 26.80
CA SER A 402 -3.79 -26.94 27.93
C SER A 402 -5.29 -27.26 27.80
N PHE A 403 -6.02 -26.61 26.89
CA PHE A 403 -7.45 -26.85 26.64
C PHE A 403 -7.76 -28.29 26.22
N VAL A 404 -6.81 -28.98 25.58
CA VAL A 404 -6.98 -30.39 25.18
C VAL A 404 -6.97 -31.33 26.39
N LYS A 405 -6.23 -30.98 27.44
CA LYS A 405 -6.12 -31.80 28.67
C LYS A 405 -7.16 -31.42 29.72
N ARG A 406 -7.62 -30.18 29.68
CA ARG A 406 -8.66 -29.63 30.55
C ARG A 406 -9.65 -28.92 29.64
N PRO A 407 -10.73 -29.60 29.20
CA PRO A 407 -11.76 -28.97 28.40
C PRO A 407 -12.47 -27.91 29.27
N GLY A 408 -11.96 -26.68 29.23
CA GLY A 408 -12.62 -25.49 29.74
C GLY A 408 -13.25 -24.70 28.58
N ASP A 409 -13.99 -23.65 28.92
CA ASP A 409 -14.58 -22.77 27.91
C ASP A 409 -13.47 -22.16 27.03
N LEU A 410 -13.54 -22.42 25.73
CA LEU A 410 -12.63 -21.85 24.75
C LEU A 410 -12.98 -20.37 24.55
N GLU A 411 -12.25 -19.48 25.22
CA GLU A 411 -12.42 -18.04 24.99
C GLU A 411 -11.72 -17.62 23.70
N GLU A 412 -12.42 -16.84 22.86
CA GLU A 412 -11.85 -16.17 21.69
C GLU A 412 -10.97 -14.98 22.14
N ALA A 413 -9.79 -14.80 21.54
CA ALA A 413 -9.03 -13.55 21.72
C ALA A 413 -8.50 -13.01 20.39
N PRO A 414 -8.29 -11.68 20.30
CA PRO A 414 -7.63 -11.07 19.17
C PRO A 414 -6.23 -11.66 18.96
N LEU A 415 -5.90 -11.95 17.70
CA LEU A 415 -4.59 -12.48 17.32
C LEU A 415 -3.50 -11.40 17.30
N ASN A 416 -3.87 -10.11 17.29
CA ASN A 416 -2.96 -8.97 17.07
C ASN A 416 -1.73 -8.98 17.99
N SER A 417 -1.88 -9.38 19.25
CA SER A 417 -0.78 -9.44 20.21
C SER A 417 0.24 -10.56 19.95
N TYR A 418 -0.07 -11.51 19.06
CA TYR A 418 0.75 -12.69 18.80
C TYR A 418 1.37 -12.71 17.40
N LEU A 419 1.13 -11.68 16.58
CA LEU A 419 1.53 -11.66 15.17
C LEU A 419 3.01 -11.30 14.95
N GLU A 420 3.59 -10.49 15.83
CA GLU A 420 4.95 -9.94 15.71
C GLU A 420 5.87 -10.34 16.87
N VAL A 421 5.55 -11.43 17.57
CA VAL A 421 6.35 -11.89 18.71
C VAL A 421 7.74 -12.31 18.24
N GLU A 422 8.78 -11.67 18.77
CA GLU A 422 10.16 -12.05 18.53
C GLU A 422 10.56 -13.25 19.40
N TYR A 423 11.59 -14.00 18.99
CA TYR A 423 12.04 -15.20 19.73
C TYR A 423 12.39 -14.93 21.20
N ASP A 424 12.90 -13.74 21.50
CA ASP A 424 13.30 -13.35 22.84
C ASP A 424 12.10 -13.11 23.77
N GLU A 425 10.96 -12.72 23.22
CA GLU A 425 9.71 -12.52 23.96
C GLU A 425 8.98 -13.83 24.29
N VAL A 426 9.33 -14.91 23.59
CA VAL A 426 8.77 -16.25 23.82
C VAL A 426 9.43 -16.94 25.02
N ARG A 427 10.69 -16.59 25.32
CA ARG A 427 11.46 -17.15 26.45
C ARG A 427 11.10 -16.53 27.80
N ARG A 428 10.48 -15.35 27.80
CA ARG A 428 9.90 -14.69 28.98
C ARG A 428 8.44 -15.07 29.13
#